data_AF-A0A6J6JM56-F1
#
_entry.id   AF-A0A6J6JM56-F1
#
_cell.length_a   1.000
_cell.length_b   1.000
_cell.length_c   1.000
_cell.angle_alpha   90.00
_cell.angle_beta   90.00
_cell.angle_gamma   90.00
#
_symmetry.space_group_name_H-M   'P 1'
#
loop_
_entity.id
_entity.type
_entity.pdbx_description
1 polymer ?
#
loop_
_entity_poly.entity_id
_entity_poly.type
_entity_poly.pdbx_seq_one_letter_code
_entity_poly.pdbx_strand_id
1 'polypeptide(L)'
;MAAALEIIKTQGFDLVITSQVSGVTWAAQDGKNQEDYAKDGLVSIWRELNDSNIPVLAIEDNPRPIKAVVQCIERNDGTDYSACANDRKAALLFDPQRIAVEKLNSPKTRIADFTNTYCDSKICKAVIGGVIVNRDENHLTNTFARTLAPYLEKEIRDLLALSGR
;
A
#
# COMPACT_ATOMS: atom_id res chain seq x y z
N MET A 1 -19.25 6.80 -6.80
CA MET A 1 -18.68 6.76 -5.43
C MET A 1 -19.73 6.84 -4.33
N ALA A 2 -20.71 7.76 -4.37
CA ALA A 2 -21.72 7.92 -3.30
C ALA A 2 -22.43 6.62 -2.88
N ALA A 3 -22.82 5.77 -3.85
CA ALA A 3 -23.49 4.50 -3.55
C ALA A 3 -22.61 3.50 -2.75
N ALA A 4 -21.30 3.44 -3.02
CA ALA A 4 -20.40 2.52 -2.33
C ALA A 4 -20.14 2.97 -0.88
N LEU A 5 -19.96 4.27 -0.67
CA LEU A 5 -19.77 4.82 0.67
C LEU A 5 -21.01 4.64 1.54
N GLU A 6 -22.20 4.79 0.97
CA GLU A 6 -23.45 4.53 1.66
C GLU A 6 -23.59 3.06 2.06
N ILE A 7 -23.23 2.13 1.17
CA ILE A 7 -23.18 0.69 1.48
C ILE A 7 -22.24 0.43 2.67
N ILE A 8 -21.03 1.02 2.66
CA ILE A 8 -20.05 0.81 3.72
C ILE A 8 -20.58 1.30 5.08
N LYS A 9 -21.22 2.47 5.11
CA LYS A 9 -21.76 3.03 6.35
C LYS A 9 -22.96 2.25 6.90
N THR A 10 -23.73 1.60 6.04
CA THR A 10 -25.01 0.97 6.42
C THR A 10 -24.93 -0.53 6.65
N GLN A 11 -23.90 -1.22 6.15
CA GLN A 11 -23.76 -2.68 6.29
C GLN A 11 -22.98 -3.13 7.54
N GLY A 12 -22.59 -2.21 8.42
CA GLY A 12 -22.02 -2.57 9.72
C GLY A 12 -20.59 -3.09 9.68
N PHE A 13 -19.74 -2.60 8.77
CA PHE A 13 -18.33 -2.96 8.74
C PHE A 13 -17.55 -2.42 9.95
N ASP A 14 -16.66 -3.25 10.51
CA ASP A 14 -15.80 -2.87 11.63
C ASP A 14 -14.53 -2.13 11.21
N LEU A 15 -14.10 -2.31 9.96
CA LEU A 15 -12.89 -1.75 9.40
C LEU A 15 -13.01 -1.70 7.88
N VAL A 16 -12.52 -0.62 7.28
CA VAL A 16 -12.25 -0.56 5.84
C VAL A 16 -10.76 -0.73 5.63
N ILE A 17 -10.38 -1.71 4.81
CA ILE A 17 -8.99 -1.90 4.37
C ILE A 17 -8.89 -1.50 2.90
N THR A 18 -7.89 -0.68 2.56
CA THR A 18 -7.70 -0.18 1.20
C THR A 18 -6.24 -0.30 0.78
N SER A 19 -6.01 -0.47 -0.53
CA SER A 19 -4.69 -0.44 -1.16
C SER A 19 -4.86 0.07 -2.59
N GLN A 20 -3.88 0.81 -3.11
CA GLN A 20 -3.88 1.25 -4.50
C GLN A 20 -2.45 1.34 -5.04
N VAL A 21 -2.34 1.37 -6.36
CA VAL A 21 -1.05 1.50 -7.04
C VAL A 21 -0.54 2.94 -6.94
N SER A 22 0.72 3.10 -6.55
CA SER A 22 1.47 4.34 -6.46
C SER A 22 2.09 4.75 -7.81
N GLY A 23 2.36 6.05 -7.95
CA GLY A 23 3.04 6.63 -9.11
C GLY A 23 2.32 6.46 -10.46
N VAL A 24 1.00 6.33 -10.44
CA VAL A 24 0.16 6.29 -11.66
C VAL A 24 -0.31 7.70 -12.04
N THR A 25 -1.01 7.82 -13.17
CA THR A 25 -1.78 9.02 -13.47
C THR A 25 -3.18 8.89 -12.86
N TRP A 26 -3.55 9.79 -11.96
CA TRP A 26 -4.90 9.83 -11.39
C TRP A 26 -5.81 10.70 -12.24
N ALA A 27 -7.02 10.19 -12.50
CA ALA A 27 -8.05 10.95 -13.21
C ALA A 27 -8.54 12.10 -12.32
N ALA A 28 -8.03 13.29 -12.59
CA ALA A 28 -8.42 14.51 -11.93
C ALA A 28 -9.47 15.27 -12.74
N GLN A 29 -10.26 16.11 -12.06
CA GLN A 29 -11.10 17.09 -12.75
C GLN A 29 -10.22 18.10 -13.52
N ASP A 30 -10.75 18.61 -14.63
CA ASP A 30 -10.04 19.55 -15.49
C ASP A 30 -9.44 20.72 -14.70
N GLY A 31 -8.15 20.98 -14.96
CA GLY A 31 -7.39 22.06 -14.32
C GLY A 31 -6.90 21.78 -12.89
N LYS A 32 -7.23 20.63 -12.29
CA LYS A 32 -6.70 20.24 -10.97
C LYS A 32 -5.41 19.45 -11.07
N ASN A 33 -4.52 19.63 -10.10
CA ASN A 33 -3.36 18.77 -9.90
C ASN A 33 -3.84 17.36 -9.50
N GLN A 34 -3.34 16.34 -10.19
CA GLN A 34 -3.78 14.95 -10.00
C GLN A 34 -3.42 14.34 -8.64
N GLU A 35 -2.26 14.69 -8.08
CA GLU A 35 -1.81 14.18 -6.80
C GLU A 35 -2.59 14.82 -5.66
N ASP A 36 -2.85 16.13 -5.76
CA ASP A 36 -3.75 16.84 -4.84
C ASP A 36 -5.16 16.27 -4.91
N TYR A 37 -5.68 16.06 -6.12
CA TYR A 37 -7.00 15.49 -6.31
C TYR A 37 -7.12 14.09 -5.69
N ALA A 38 -6.13 13.23 -5.90
CA ALA A 38 -6.12 11.89 -5.34
C ALA A 38 -6.07 11.90 -3.81
N LYS A 39 -5.11 12.62 -3.21
CA LYS A 39 -4.94 12.63 -1.74
C LYS A 39 -6.10 13.34 -1.03
N ASP A 40 -6.61 14.44 -1.58
CA ASP A 40 -7.71 15.17 -0.95
C ASP A 40 -9.04 14.43 -1.08
N GLY A 41 -9.23 13.69 -2.18
CA GLY A 41 -10.35 12.76 -2.34
C GLY A 41 -10.35 11.65 -1.28
N LEU A 42 -9.19 11.03 -1.03
CA LEU A 42 -9.01 10.04 0.04
C LEU A 42 -9.31 10.64 1.42
N VAL A 43 -8.74 11.81 1.73
CA VAL A 43 -9.01 12.54 3.00
C VAL A 43 -10.51 12.77 3.18
N SER A 44 -11.21 13.20 2.12
CA SER A 44 -12.66 13.44 2.17
C SER A 44 -13.44 12.17 2.50
N ILE A 45 -13.18 11.08 1.78
CA ILE A 45 -13.90 9.80 1.95
C ILE A 45 -13.61 9.19 3.32
N TRP A 46 -12.34 9.18 3.73
CA TRP A 46 -11.95 8.57 5.01
C TRP A 46 -12.43 9.38 6.21
N ARG A 47 -12.54 10.71 6.09
CA ARG A 47 -13.20 11.54 7.11
C ARG A 47 -14.65 11.12 7.32
N GLU A 48 -15.41 10.96 6.24
CA GLU A 48 -16.82 10.54 6.32
C GLU A 48 -16.98 9.14 6.97
N LEU A 49 -16.06 8.22 6.68
CA LEU A 49 -16.01 6.92 7.36
C LEU A 49 -15.68 7.05 8.86
N ASN A 50 -14.68 7.86 9.20
CA ASN A 50 -14.28 8.12 10.59
C ASN A 50 -15.40 8.77 11.42
N ASP A 51 -16.15 9.69 10.81
CA ASP A 51 -17.33 10.36 11.38
C ASP A 51 -18.46 9.34 11.63
N SER A 52 -18.54 8.30 10.80
CA SER A 52 -19.43 7.14 10.99
C SER A 52 -18.86 6.06 11.92
N ASN A 53 -17.77 6.37 12.64
CA ASN A 53 -17.04 5.46 13.53
C ASN A 53 -16.48 4.20 12.85
N ILE A 54 -16.18 4.27 11.56
CA ILE A 54 -15.55 3.20 10.79
C ILE A 54 -14.07 3.55 10.62
N PRO A 55 -13.15 2.80 11.24
CA PRO A 55 -11.73 3.00 11.04
C PRO A 55 -11.29 2.60 9.62
N VAL A 56 -10.17 3.15 9.18
CA VAL A 56 -9.57 2.89 7.87
C VAL A 56 -8.12 2.45 8.05
N LEU A 57 -7.78 1.29 7.49
CA LEU A 57 -6.41 0.81 7.34
C LEU A 57 -6.03 0.90 5.86
N ALA A 58 -5.20 1.88 5.51
CA ALA A 58 -4.59 1.93 4.19
C ALA A 58 -3.31 1.08 4.19
N ILE A 59 -3.11 0.25 3.17
CA ILE A 59 -1.87 -0.48 2.95
C ILE A 59 -1.02 0.35 1.99
N GLU A 60 0.18 0.73 2.42
CA GLU A 60 1.15 1.40 1.55
C GLU A 60 1.47 0.51 0.35
N ASP A 61 1.53 1.07 -0.85
CA ASP A 61 1.91 0.31 -2.03
C ASP A 61 3.32 -0.29 -1.90
N ASN A 62 3.54 -1.45 -2.53
CA ASN A 62 4.85 -2.08 -2.50
C ASN A 62 5.83 -1.34 -3.42
N PRO A 63 7.16 -1.40 -3.15
CA PRO A 63 8.15 -0.80 -4.02
C PRO A 63 8.07 -1.39 -5.44
N ARG A 64 8.32 -0.54 -6.44
CA ARG A 64 8.38 -0.98 -7.85
C ARG A 64 9.62 -1.85 -8.08
N PRO A 65 9.46 -3.05 -8.67
CA PRO A 65 10.61 -3.83 -9.11
C PRO A 65 11.27 -3.19 -10.33
N ILE A 66 12.47 -3.66 -10.67
CA ILE A 66 13.05 -3.36 -11.98
C ILE A 66 12.23 -3.99 -13.11
N LYS A 67 12.42 -3.49 -14.33
CA LYS A 67 11.85 -4.14 -15.52
C LYS A 67 12.39 -5.56 -15.67
N ALA A 68 11.53 -6.46 -16.10
CA ALA A 68 11.89 -7.86 -16.32
C ALA A 68 12.58 -8.53 -15.11
N VAL A 69 12.12 -8.22 -13.87
CA VAL A 69 12.73 -8.72 -12.63
C VAL A 69 12.83 -10.24 -12.57
N VAL A 70 11.82 -10.97 -13.08
CA VAL A 70 11.83 -12.43 -13.13
C VAL A 70 12.94 -12.93 -14.06
N GLN A 71 13.07 -12.34 -15.26
CA GLN A 71 14.13 -12.69 -16.20
C GLN A 71 15.52 -12.32 -15.67
N CYS A 72 15.63 -11.23 -14.90
CA CYS A 72 16.87 -10.89 -14.20
C CYS A 72 17.25 -11.99 -13.21
N ILE A 73 16.30 -12.44 -12.38
CA ILE A 73 16.54 -13.51 -11.40
C ILE A 73 16.98 -14.80 -12.09
N GLU A 74 16.29 -15.20 -13.16
CA GLU A 74 16.61 -16.39 -13.95
C GLU A 74 18.04 -16.34 -14.50
N ARG A 75 18.49 -15.19 -15.02
CA ARG A 75 19.83 -15.03 -15.59
C ARG A 75 20.97 -15.03 -14.58
N ASN A 76 20.67 -14.78 -13.31
CA ASN A 76 21.68 -14.76 -12.24
C ASN A 76 21.76 -16.11 -11.50
N ASP A 77 21.12 -17.17 -12.01
CA ASP A 77 21.17 -18.55 -11.51
C ASP A 77 20.92 -18.70 -10.00
N GLY A 78 20.22 -17.75 -9.39
CA GLY A 78 19.98 -17.71 -7.95
C GLY A 78 21.20 -17.40 -7.08
N THR A 79 22.29 -16.92 -7.66
CA THR A 79 23.57 -16.69 -6.97
C THR A 79 23.74 -15.26 -6.46
N ASP A 80 23.24 -14.27 -7.21
CA ASP A 80 23.24 -12.86 -6.82
C ASP A 80 21.90 -12.19 -7.15
N TYR A 81 21.02 -12.09 -6.15
CA TYR A 81 19.75 -11.39 -6.29
C TYR A 81 19.86 -9.87 -6.14
N SER A 82 21.01 -9.36 -5.68
CA SER A 82 21.22 -7.93 -5.48
C SER A 82 21.33 -7.18 -6.80
N ALA A 83 21.84 -7.84 -7.85
CA ALA A 83 21.84 -7.34 -9.22
C ALA A 83 20.42 -7.08 -9.78
N CYS A 84 19.40 -7.72 -9.21
CA CYS A 84 17.99 -7.54 -9.58
C CYS A 84 17.22 -6.64 -8.62
N ALA A 85 17.88 -6.09 -7.59
CA ALA A 85 17.27 -5.13 -6.69
C ALA A 85 17.04 -3.79 -7.40
N ASN A 86 16.02 -3.06 -6.96
CA ASN A 86 15.80 -1.69 -7.40
C ASN A 86 16.36 -0.70 -6.38
N ASP A 87 16.80 0.47 -6.83
CA ASP A 87 17.18 1.55 -5.93
C ASP A 87 15.96 2.00 -5.10
N ARG A 88 16.13 2.17 -3.79
CA ARG A 88 15.01 2.49 -2.88
C ARG A 88 14.31 3.78 -3.29
N LYS A 89 15.06 4.80 -3.69
CA LYS A 89 14.49 6.10 -4.07
C LYS A 89 13.73 6.00 -5.38
N ALA A 90 14.19 5.16 -6.32
CA ALA A 90 13.50 4.91 -7.58
C ALA A 90 12.27 4.00 -7.42
N ALA A 91 12.31 3.06 -6.46
CA ALA A 91 11.26 2.08 -6.25
C ALA A 91 10.06 2.62 -5.47
N LEU A 92 10.27 3.60 -4.58
CA LEU A 92 9.22 4.22 -3.78
C LEU A 92 8.65 5.44 -4.50
N LEU A 93 7.47 5.28 -5.08
CA LEU A 93 6.78 6.33 -5.81
C LEU A 93 5.83 7.11 -4.90
N PHE A 94 5.30 8.22 -5.40
CA PHE A 94 4.27 8.97 -4.70
C PHE A 94 3.02 8.09 -4.46
N ASP A 95 2.67 7.88 -3.19
CA ASP A 95 1.42 7.25 -2.77
C ASP A 95 0.52 8.29 -2.06
N PRO A 96 -0.64 8.65 -2.64
CA PRO A 96 -1.56 9.59 -2.00
C PRO A 96 -2.17 9.03 -0.71
N GLN A 97 -2.18 7.72 -0.48
CA GLN A 97 -2.70 7.12 0.76
C GLN A 97 -1.88 7.58 1.97
N ARG A 98 -0.55 7.50 1.91
CA ARG A 98 0.34 7.96 2.98
C ARG A 98 0.05 9.40 3.36
N ILE A 99 0.03 10.28 2.36
CA ILE A 99 -0.19 11.71 2.57
C ILE A 99 -1.61 11.97 3.09
N ALA A 100 -2.61 11.19 2.65
CA ALA A 100 -3.97 11.30 3.16
C ALA A 100 -4.08 10.88 4.64
N VAL A 101 -3.40 9.82 5.06
CA VAL A 101 -3.32 9.42 6.48
C VAL A 101 -2.68 10.53 7.31
N GLU A 102 -1.54 11.05 6.87
CA GLU A 102 -0.82 12.15 7.55
C GLU A 102 -1.68 13.42 7.64
N LYS A 103 -2.34 13.82 6.54
CA LYS A 103 -3.22 15.00 6.50
C LYS A 103 -4.45 14.84 7.38
N LEU A 104 -5.04 13.65 7.44
CA LEU A 104 -6.23 13.41 8.25
C LEU A 104 -5.90 13.44 9.74
N ASN A 105 -4.71 12.97 10.13
CA ASN A 105 -4.19 12.97 11.50
C ASN A 105 -5.23 12.47 12.52
N SER A 106 -5.85 11.33 12.22
CA SER A 106 -6.93 10.73 13.01
C SER A 106 -6.45 9.43 13.64
N PRO A 107 -6.80 9.15 14.91
CA PRO A 107 -6.49 7.85 15.53
C PRO A 107 -7.24 6.68 14.88
N LYS A 108 -8.29 6.95 14.10
CA LYS A 108 -9.10 5.93 13.40
C LYS A 108 -8.60 5.62 11.99
N THR A 109 -7.54 6.28 11.51
CA THR A 109 -7.01 6.06 10.17
C THR A 109 -5.51 5.84 10.25
N ARG A 110 -5.03 4.70 9.73
CA ARG A 110 -3.62 4.32 9.79
C ARG A 110 -3.10 3.80 8.47
N ILE A 111 -1.79 3.92 8.31
CA ILE A 111 -1.04 3.32 7.22
C ILE A 111 -0.36 2.04 7.73
N ALA A 112 -0.61 0.92 7.07
CA ALA A 112 0.16 -0.31 7.19
C ALA A 112 1.34 -0.22 6.23
N ASP A 113 2.52 0.06 6.80
CA ASP A 113 3.76 0.27 6.05
C ASP A 113 4.71 -0.93 6.20
N PHE A 114 4.87 -1.69 5.12
CA PHE A 114 5.79 -2.82 5.06
C PHE A 114 7.07 -2.50 4.27
N THR A 115 7.36 -1.22 3.97
CA THR A 115 8.48 -0.80 3.12
C THR A 115 9.81 -1.40 3.56
N ASN A 116 10.06 -1.43 4.87
CA ASN A 116 11.33 -1.95 5.42
C ASN A 116 11.42 -3.49 5.42
N THR A 117 10.32 -4.19 5.11
CA THR A 117 10.36 -5.62 4.77
C THR A 117 10.97 -5.82 3.38
N TYR A 118 10.65 -4.95 2.43
CA TYR A 118 11.14 -5.02 1.05
C TYR A 118 12.55 -4.43 0.88
N CYS A 119 12.80 -3.32 1.57
CA CYS A 119 13.94 -2.46 1.30
C CYS A 119 14.83 -2.27 2.53
N ASP A 120 16.15 -2.23 2.31
CA ASP A 120 17.10 -1.67 3.28
C ASP A 120 17.26 -0.15 3.04
N SER A 121 18.33 0.47 3.54
CA SER A 121 18.54 1.92 3.39
C SER A 121 18.83 2.36 1.95
N LYS A 122 19.17 1.46 1.03
CA LYS A 122 19.60 1.78 -0.34
C LYS A 122 18.79 1.06 -1.41
N ILE A 123 18.40 -0.19 -1.19
CA ILE A 123 17.79 -1.02 -2.24
C ILE A 123 16.54 -1.73 -1.75
N CYS A 124 15.66 -2.04 -2.70
CA CYS A 124 14.48 -2.90 -2.53
C CYS A 124 14.75 -4.25 -3.21
N LYS A 125 14.70 -5.33 -2.43
CA LYS A 125 15.18 -6.65 -2.84
C LYS A 125 14.14 -7.37 -3.71
N ALA A 126 14.63 -8.08 -4.74
CA ALA A 126 13.78 -8.90 -5.60
C ALA A 126 13.48 -10.29 -5.02
N VAL A 127 14.33 -10.77 -4.10
CA VAL A 127 14.17 -12.05 -3.40
C VAL A 127 14.45 -11.84 -1.91
N ILE A 128 13.54 -12.31 -1.05
CA ILE A 128 13.61 -12.14 0.41
C ILE A 128 13.34 -13.50 1.05
N GLY A 129 14.27 -13.97 1.87
CA GLY A 129 14.14 -15.28 2.54
C GLY A 129 13.99 -16.46 1.56
N GLY A 130 14.55 -16.35 0.35
CA GLY A 130 14.42 -17.36 -0.71
C GLY A 130 13.11 -17.27 -1.51
N VAL A 131 12.26 -16.27 -1.25
CA VAL A 131 10.98 -16.08 -1.95
C VAL A 131 11.08 -14.91 -2.92
N ILE A 132 10.73 -15.13 -4.18
CA ILE A 132 10.62 -14.08 -5.20
C ILE A 132 9.48 -13.13 -4.82
N VAL A 133 9.79 -11.83 -4.73
CA VAL A 133 8.85 -10.80 -4.25
C VAL A 133 7.76 -10.53 -5.28
N ASN A 134 8.15 -10.22 -6.52
CA ASN A 134 7.25 -9.81 -7.59
C ASN A 134 7.14 -10.87 -8.69
N ARG A 135 5.92 -11.07 -9.20
CA ARG A 135 5.67 -11.94 -10.37
C ARG A 135 5.84 -11.21 -11.69
N ASP A 136 5.68 -9.88 -11.67
CA ASP A 136 5.75 -8.97 -12.82
C ASP A 136 6.11 -7.55 -12.34
N GLU A 137 6.04 -6.55 -13.21
CA GLU A 137 6.46 -5.16 -12.92
C GLU A 137 5.53 -4.40 -11.94
N ASN A 138 4.44 -5.02 -11.49
CA ASN A 138 3.41 -4.38 -10.67
C ASN A 138 3.00 -5.20 -9.46
N HIS A 139 3.06 -6.54 -9.53
CA HIS A 139 2.38 -7.37 -8.56
C HIS A 139 3.31 -8.27 -7.75
N LEU A 140 2.95 -8.47 -6.49
CA LEU A 140 3.57 -9.48 -5.63
C LEU A 140 3.25 -10.90 -6.11
N THR A 141 4.15 -11.84 -5.79
CA THR A 141 3.83 -13.27 -5.86
C THR A 141 2.87 -13.64 -4.73
N ASN A 142 2.03 -14.66 -4.96
CA ASN A 142 1.12 -15.17 -3.93
C ASN A 142 1.89 -15.69 -2.70
N THR A 143 3.05 -16.31 -2.93
CA THR A 143 3.90 -16.83 -1.86
C THR A 143 4.42 -15.69 -0.99
N PHE A 144 4.96 -14.63 -1.59
CA PHE A 144 5.46 -13.49 -0.83
C PHE A 144 4.32 -12.77 -0.09
N ALA A 145 3.18 -12.52 -0.74
CA ALA A 145 2.02 -11.90 -0.09
C ALA A 145 1.54 -12.68 1.14
N ARG A 146 1.58 -14.03 1.12
CA ARG A 146 1.24 -14.86 2.29
C ARG A 146 2.22 -14.68 3.46
N THR A 147 3.49 -14.36 3.20
CA THR A 147 4.46 -14.08 4.27
C THR A 147 4.15 -12.78 5.02
N LEU A 148 3.43 -11.84 4.39
CA LEU A 148 3.01 -10.58 5.02
C LEU A 148 1.76 -10.72 5.89
N ALA A 149 1.00 -11.80 5.74
CA ALA A 149 -0.29 -11.97 6.41
C ALA A 149 -0.23 -11.80 7.95
N PRO A 150 0.76 -12.36 8.68
CA PRO A 150 0.84 -12.16 10.13
C PRO A 150 1.10 -10.70 10.54
N TYR A 151 1.85 -9.95 9.73
CA TYR A 151 2.12 -8.53 9.97
C TYR A 151 0.89 -7.68 9.71
N LEU A 152 0.18 -7.95 8.61
CA LEU A 152 -1.08 -7.28 8.30
C LEU A 152 -2.17 -7.60 9.34
N GLU A 153 -2.25 -8.86 9.80
CA GLU A 153 -3.18 -9.25 10.86
C GLU A 153 -2.94 -8.46 12.15
N LYS A 154 -1.67 -8.22 12.50
CA LYS A 154 -1.32 -7.39 13.66
C LYS A 154 -1.82 -5.95 13.49
N GLU A 155 -1.58 -5.32 12.34
CA GLU A 155 -2.06 -3.95 12.06
C GLU A 155 -3.59 -3.84 12.14
N ILE A 156 -4.31 -4.85 11.63
CA ILE A 156 -5.77 -4.95 11.71
C ILE A 156 -6.23 -5.05 13.17
N ARG A 157 -5.67 -6.00 13.93
CA ARG A 157 -6.05 -6.23 15.34
C ARG A 157 -5.79 -5.00 16.21
N ASP A 158 -4.63 -4.39 16.05
CA ASP A 158 -4.26 -3.19 16.80
C ASP A 158 -5.22 -2.03 16.50
N LEU A 159 -5.76 -1.92 15.27
CA LEU A 159 -6.65 -0.80 14.91
C LEU A 159 -8.08 -1.03 15.39
N LEU A 160 -8.56 -2.26 15.33
CA LEU A 160 -9.85 -2.64 15.90
C LEU A 160 -9.85 -2.39 17.41
N ALA A 161 -8.81 -2.85 18.13
CA ALA A 161 -8.68 -2.65 19.57
C ALA A 161 -8.70 -1.16 19.98
N LEU A 162 -7.97 -0.29 19.27
CA LEU A 162 -7.98 1.16 19.54
C LEU A 162 -9.31 1.83 19.21
N SER A 163 -10.10 1.23 18.32
CA SER A 163 -11.42 1.72 17.92
C SER A 163 -12.54 1.20 18.82
N GLY A 164 -12.22 0.40 19.85
CA GLY A 164 -13.19 -0.20 20.75
C GLY A 164 -14.07 -1.27 20.09
N ARG A 165 -13.53 -1.94 19.07
CA ARG A 165 -14.19 -3.03 18.31
C ARG A 165 -13.49 -4.36 18.55
#